data_AF-A0AAV0MTR4-F1
#
_entry.id   AF-A0AAV0MTR4-F1
#
_cell.length_a   1.000
_cell.length_b   1.000
_cell.length_c   1.000
_cell.angle_alpha   90.00
_cell.angle_beta   90.00
_cell.angle_gamma   90.00
#
_symmetry.space_group_name_H-M   'P 1'
#
loop_
_entity.id
_entity.type
_entity.pdbx_description
1 polymer ?
#
loop_
_entity_poly.entity_id
_entity_poly.type
_entity_poly.pdbx_seq_one_letter_code
_entity_poly.pdbx_strand_id
1 'polypeptide(L)'
;MPAVLEKWKGKCEEADRKLIGSRLFLKGTKVGPGSASDESLSHGTHICSTAAGNFVPGASYSGHAKGTARGVASRAHIAIYAVANSESENPSSVDVLAAFDQAMGDGVDVISLSIGVDVPSPYEDAISMPSLTAVDRGIFVAAAAANNPARWALQNGAPWISTVGAGTVDRSFTAQIVLSNGAMIEGYL
;
A
#
# COMPACT_ATOMS: atom_id res chain seq x y z
N MET A 1 -10.91 -13.50 -13.88
CA MET A 1 -11.19 -13.14 -12.48
C MET A 1 -12.46 -13.85 -12.00
N PRO A 2 -12.51 -14.34 -10.76
CA PRO A 2 -13.75 -14.85 -10.16
C PRO A 2 -14.85 -13.77 -10.11
N ALA A 3 -16.10 -14.18 -9.90
CA ALA A 3 -17.20 -13.26 -9.64
C ALA A 3 -17.00 -12.57 -8.29
N VAL A 4 -17.47 -11.32 -8.19
CA VAL A 4 -17.47 -10.58 -6.91
C VAL A 4 -18.40 -11.29 -5.94
N LEU A 5 -17.94 -11.46 -4.70
CA LEU A 5 -18.68 -12.17 -3.66
C LEU A 5 -19.92 -11.38 -3.24
N GLU A 6 -21.03 -12.06 -2.96
CA GLU A 6 -22.29 -11.43 -2.51
C GLU A 6 -22.14 -10.67 -1.19
N LYS A 7 -21.16 -11.04 -0.35
CA LYS A 7 -20.87 -10.34 0.91
C LYS A 7 -20.35 -8.91 0.71
N TRP A 8 -19.85 -8.59 -0.48
CA TRP A 8 -19.27 -7.30 -0.80
C TRP A 8 -20.35 -6.20 -0.85
N LYS A 9 -20.16 -5.13 -0.07
CA LYS A 9 -21.11 -4.01 0.04
C LYS A 9 -20.56 -2.69 -0.50
N GLY A 10 -19.29 -2.67 -0.91
CA GLY A 10 -18.64 -1.48 -1.43
C GLY A 10 -19.13 -1.07 -2.81
N LYS A 11 -18.74 0.13 -3.22
CA LYS A 11 -19.10 0.74 -4.51
C LYS A 11 -17.84 1.20 -5.24
N CYS A 12 -17.92 1.22 -6.56
CA CYS A 12 -16.87 1.75 -7.42
C CYS A 12 -17.53 2.34 -8.67
N GLU A 13 -17.15 3.56 -9.04
CA GLU A 13 -17.68 4.25 -10.23
C GLU A 13 -17.14 3.63 -11.52
N GLU A 14 -15.89 3.16 -11.51
CA GLU A 14 -15.22 2.47 -12.62
C GLU A 14 -14.75 1.07 -12.19
N ALA A 15 -15.71 0.22 -11.82
CA ALA A 15 -15.43 -1.13 -11.31
C ALA A 15 -15.15 -2.14 -12.43
N ASP A 16 -14.21 -3.05 -12.20
CA ASP A 16 -14.13 -4.31 -12.94
C ASP A 16 -14.15 -5.50 -11.96
N ARG A 17 -13.94 -6.73 -12.46
CA ARG A 17 -13.90 -7.92 -11.60
C ARG A 17 -12.62 -8.01 -10.76
N LYS A 18 -11.69 -7.07 -10.90
CA LYS A 18 -10.44 -6.98 -10.15
C LYS A 18 -10.50 -5.87 -9.12
N LEU A 19 -10.74 -4.64 -9.54
CA LEU A 19 -10.99 -3.45 -8.73
C LEU A 19 -12.50 -3.32 -8.50
N ILE A 20 -12.95 -3.72 -7.32
CA ILE A 20 -14.38 -3.82 -6.97
C ILE A 20 -14.86 -2.67 -6.07
N GLY A 21 -13.92 -1.87 -5.56
CA GLY A 21 -14.16 -0.74 -4.66
C GLY A 21 -13.15 0.37 -4.90
N SER A 22 -13.60 1.62 -4.96
CA SER A 22 -12.71 2.78 -4.97
C SER A 22 -13.38 3.95 -4.27
N ARG A 23 -12.72 4.50 -3.26
CA ARG A 23 -13.20 5.65 -2.49
C ARG A 23 -12.03 6.54 -2.07
N LEU A 24 -12.30 7.84 -2.01
CA LEU A 24 -11.35 8.88 -1.63
C LEU A 24 -11.83 9.60 -0.36
N PHE A 25 -10.93 9.74 0.61
CA PHE A 25 -11.15 10.40 1.90
C PHE A 25 -10.09 11.49 2.08
N LEU A 26 -10.47 12.74 1.83
CA LEU A 26 -9.58 13.92 1.98
C LEU A 26 -10.24 15.07 2.77
N LYS A 27 -11.35 14.77 3.45
CA LYS A 27 -12.14 15.80 4.16
C LYS A 27 -11.38 16.37 5.35
N GLY A 28 -10.66 15.53 6.09
CA GLY A 28 -9.88 15.96 7.25
C GLY A 28 -8.62 16.73 6.84
N THR A 29 -8.05 16.36 5.71
CA THR A 29 -6.84 16.98 5.14
C THR A 29 -7.12 18.35 4.48
N LYS A 30 -8.40 18.69 4.24
CA LYS A 30 -8.88 19.97 3.67
C LYS A 30 -8.28 20.34 2.31
N VAL A 31 -7.73 19.37 1.60
CA VAL A 31 -7.31 19.51 0.20
C VAL A 31 -8.47 19.13 -0.71
N GLY A 32 -8.50 19.73 -1.91
CA GLY A 32 -9.41 19.29 -2.96
C GLY A 32 -9.07 17.85 -3.40
N PRO A 33 -9.83 17.24 -4.32
CA PRO A 33 -9.49 15.92 -4.86
C PRO A 33 -8.09 15.86 -5.53
N GLY A 34 -7.39 16.99 -5.64
CA GLY A 34 -6.12 17.14 -6.31
C GLY A 34 -6.28 16.98 -7.82
N SER A 35 -5.32 17.50 -8.59
CA SER A 35 -5.10 16.90 -9.90
C SER A 35 -4.55 15.49 -9.67
N ALA A 36 -5.21 14.47 -10.21
CA ALA A 36 -4.66 13.13 -10.31
C ALA A 36 -3.50 13.16 -11.32
N SER A 37 -2.38 13.79 -10.95
CA SER A 37 -1.14 13.56 -11.68
C SER A 37 -0.71 12.12 -11.41
N ASP A 38 -0.41 11.37 -12.46
CA ASP A 38 -0.06 9.95 -12.43
C ASP A 38 1.01 9.60 -11.37
N GLU A 39 1.91 10.54 -11.06
CA GLU A 39 3.00 10.35 -10.10
C GLU A 39 2.53 10.23 -8.65
N SER A 40 1.41 10.86 -8.28
CA SER A 40 0.92 10.89 -6.90
C SER A 40 0.08 9.69 -6.49
N LEU A 41 -0.45 8.95 -7.47
CA LEU A 41 -1.13 7.67 -7.27
C LEU A 41 -0.13 6.49 -7.32
N SER A 42 1.15 6.76 -7.55
CA SER A 42 2.18 5.73 -7.73
C SER A 42 2.36 4.83 -6.51
N HIS A 43 2.39 5.38 -5.30
CA HIS A 43 2.57 4.61 -4.06
C HIS A 43 1.43 3.61 -3.84
N GLY A 44 0.17 4.08 -3.89
CA GLY A 44 -1.01 3.24 -3.76
C GLY A 44 -1.11 2.18 -4.87
N THR A 45 -0.79 2.56 -6.12
CA THR A 45 -0.77 1.64 -7.26
C THR A 45 0.31 0.56 -7.10
N HIS A 46 1.50 0.93 -6.64
CA HIS A 46 2.60 0.01 -6.38
C HIS A 46 2.25 -1.00 -5.27
N ILE A 47 1.63 -0.53 -4.18
CA ILE A 47 1.19 -1.41 -3.08
C ILE A 47 0.10 -2.38 -3.56
N CYS A 48 -0.95 -1.87 -4.22
CA CYS A 48 -2.05 -2.68 -4.70
C CYS A 48 -1.59 -3.75 -5.70
N SER A 49 -0.69 -3.38 -6.61
CA SER A 49 -0.12 -4.32 -7.59
C SER A 49 0.83 -5.33 -6.95
N THR A 50 1.58 -4.97 -5.90
CA THR A 50 2.43 -5.91 -5.14
C THR A 50 1.58 -6.92 -4.34
N ALA A 51 0.52 -6.46 -3.68
CA ALA A 51 -0.34 -7.33 -2.89
C ALA A 51 -1.18 -8.25 -3.78
N ALA A 52 -1.82 -7.68 -4.80
CA ALA A 52 -2.86 -8.37 -5.56
C ALA A 52 -2.84 -8.03 -7.05
N GLY A 53 -1.79 -7.49 -7.66
CA GLY A 53 -1.75 -7.25 -9.11
C GLY A 53 -2.07 -8.50 -9.95
N ASN A 54 -2.79 -8.34 -11.05
CA ASN A 54 -3.01 -9.43 -12.01
C ASN A 54 -1.72 -9.70 -12.81
N PHE A 55 -1.67 -10.79 -13.57
CA PHE A 55 -0.52 -11.12 -14.40
C PHE A 55 -0.32 -10.09 -15.53
N VAL A 56 0.86 -9.48 -15.58
CA VAL A 56 1.27 -8.53 -16.62
C VAL A 56 2.56 -9.04 -17.28
N PRO A 57 2.47 -9.68 -18.46
CA PRO A 57 3.65 -10.18 -19.17
C PRO A 57 4.48 -9.03 -19.74
N GLY A 58 5.81 -9.20 -19.76
CA GLY A 58 6.73 -8.22 -20.34
C GLY A 58 6.98 -6.99 -19.47
N ALA A 59 6.56 -7.00 -18.20
CA ALA A 59 6.84 -5.94 -17.25
C ALA A 59 8.35 -5.81 -17.00
N SER A 60 8.83 -4.57 -16.93
CA SER A 60 10.23 -4.22 -16.62
C SER A 60 10.31 -2.78 -16.12
N TYR A 61 11.42 -2.43 -15.46
CA TYR A 61 11.76 -1.04 -15.09
C TYR A 61 12.98 -0.61 -15.90
N SER A 62 12.79 0.18 -16.94
CA SER A 62 13.86 0.59 -17.87
C SER A 62 14.69 -0.62 -18.38
N GLY A 63 14.02 -1.73 -18.68
CA GLY A 63 14.65 -2.99 -19.13
C GLY A 63 15.12 -3.92 -18.00
N HIS A 64 15.22 -3.44 -16.75
CA HIS A 64 15.56 -4.25 -15.59
C HIS A 64 14.37 -5.10 -15.13
N ALA A 65 14.67 -6.19 -14.42
CA ALA A 65 13.68 -7.07 -13.79
C ALA A 65 12.65 -7.67 -14.77
N LYS A 66 13.01 -7.81 -16.05
CA LYS A 66 12.07 -8.23 -17.10
C LYS A 66 11.43 -9.58 -16.77
N GLY A 67 10.09 -9.62 -16.82
CA GLY A 67 9.35 -10.84 -16.54
C GLY A 67 7.84 -10.65 -16.61
N THR A 68 7.11 -11.50 -15.91
CA THR A 68 5.67 -11.32 -15.69
C THR A 68 5.47 -10.76 -14.28
N ALA A 69 5.02 -9.52 -14.18
CA ALA A 69 4.65 -8.94 -12.88
C ALA A 69 3.33 -9.55 -12.40
N ARG A 70 3.21 -9.81 -11.11
CA ARG A 70 1.98 -10.24 -10.44
C ARG A 70 2.06 -9.93 -8.96
N GLY A 71 0.91 -9.71 -8.33
CA GLY A 71 0.84 -9.63 -6.89
C GLY A 71 0.90 -10.99 -6.22
N VAL A 72 1.18 -11.00 -4.91
CA VAL A 72 1.19 -12.21 -4.07
C VAL A 72 -0.10 -13.01 -4.21
N ALA A 73 -1.25 -12.32 -4.15
CA ALA A 73 -2.59 -12.89 -4.32
C ALA A 73 -3.23 -12.42 -5.64
N SER A 74 -2.70 -12.86 -6.78
CA SER A 74 -3.06 -12.33 -8.12
C SER A 74 -4.55 -12.49 -8.49
N ARG A 75 -5.30 -13.36 -7.81
CA ARG A 75 -6.75 -13.57 -8.00
C ARG A 75 -7.65 -12.91 -6.96
N ALA A 76 -7.09 -12.27 -5.94
CA ALA A 76 -7.86 -11.50 -4.95
C ALA A 76 -8.51 -10.27 -5.60
N HIS A 77 -9.65 -9.84 -5.07
CA HIS A 77 -10.23 -8.56 -5.47
C HIS A 77 -9.54 -7.42 -4.71
N ILE A 78 -9.56 -6.22 -5.29
CA ILE A 78 -8.96 -5.00 -4.75
C ILE A 78 -10.07 -4.01 -4.45
N ALA A 79 -10.01 -3.41 -3.27
CA ALA A 79 -10.79 -2.23 -2.91
C ALA A 79 -9.84 -1.14 -2.42
N ILE A 80 -9.92 0.04 -3.03
CA ILE A 80 -9.03 1.16 -2.73
C ILE A 80 -9.75 2.15 -1.83
N TYR A 81 -9.12 2.45 -0.69
CA TYR A 81 -9.53 3.49 0.24
C TYR A 81 -8.40 4.51 0.33
N ALA A 82 -8.41 5.47 -0.59
CA ALA A 82 -7.36 6.48 -0.68
C ALA A 82 -7.57 7.56 0.40
N VAL A 83 -6.54 7.77 1.22
CA VAL A 83 -6.56 8.74 2.35
C VAL A 83 -5.55 9.88 2.18
N ALA A 84 -4.76 9.81 1.11
CA ALA A 84 -3.68 10.73 0.77
C ALA A 84 -3.67 10.93 -0.76
N ASN A 85 -3.10 12.04 -1.22
CA ASN A 85 -2.96 12.37 -2.65
C ASN A 85 -1.69 13.20 -2.90
N SER A 86 -1.50 13.68 -4.14
CA SER A 86 -0.39 14.57 -4.57
C SER A 86 -0.16 15.77 -3.66
N GLU A 87 -1.24 16.30 -3.10
CA GLU A 87 -1.21 17.53 -2.33
C GLU A 87 -1.06 17.27 -0.82
N SER A 88 -1.22 16.02 -0.40
CA SER A 88 -0.99 15.60 0.97
C SER A 88 -0.54 14.15 1.05
N GLU A 89 0.78 13.96 1.18
CA GLU A 89 1.40 12.66 1.39
C GLU A 89 1.08 12.08 2.79
N ASN A 90 0.74 12.96 3.75
CA ASN A 90 0.39 12.56 5.11
C ASN A 90 -1.13 12.59 5.29
N PRO A 91 -1.80 11.43 5.40
CA PRO A 91 -3.24 11.40 5.59
C PRO A 91 -3.62 11.95 6.96
N SER A 92 -4.73 12.68 7.06
CA SER A 92 -5.26 13.08 8.36
C SER A 92 -5.80 11.88 9.14
N SER A 93 -5.69 11.88 10.46
CA SER A 93 -6.27 10.84 11.33
C SER A 93 -7.77 10.62 11.07
N VAL A 94 -8.50 11.68 10.72
CA VAL A 94 -9.94 11.62 10.41
C VAL A 94 -10.19 10.86 9.11
N ASP A 95 -9.37 11.08 8.09
CA ASP A 95 -9.50 10.39 6.80
C ASP A 95 -9.13 8.90 6.93
N VAL A 96 -8.09 8.58 7.71
CA VAL A 96 -7.71 7.19 8.03
C VAL A 96 -8.84 6.46 8.78
N LEU A 97 -9.42 7.09 9.80
CA LEU A 97 -10.55 6.52 10.56
C LEU A 97 -11.75 6.26 9.65
N ALA A 98 -12.10 7.21 8.78
CA ALA A 98 -13.20 7.07 7.85
C ALA A 98 -12.97 5.93 6.84
N ALA A 99 -11.73 5.78 6.36
CA ALA A 99 -11.35 4.68 5.47
C ALA A 99 -11.46 3.32 6.15
N PHE A 100 -11.01 3.18 7.39
CA PHE A 100 -11.17 1.94 8.17
C PHE A 100 -12.65 1.58 8.36
N ASP A 101 -13.45 2.54 8.80
CA ASP A 101 -14.87 2.29 9.08
C ASP A 101 -15.62 1.86 7.82
N GLN A 102 -15.32 2.52 6.69
CA GLN A 102 -15.87 2.15 5.39
C GLN A 102 -15.37 0.78 4.91
N ALA A 103 -14.07 0.47 5.04
CA ALA A 103 -13.51 -0.82 4.64
C ALA A 103 -14.15 -1.99 5.41
N MET A 104 -14.30 -1.84 6.72
CA MET A 104 -14.99 -2.82 7.55
C MET A 104 -16.48 -2.94 7.17
N GLY A 105 -17.15 -1.82 6.90
CA GLY A 105 -18.55 -1.81 6.46
C GLY A 105 -18.78 -2.45 5.10
N ASP A 106 -17.81 -2.31 4.19
CA ASP A 106 -17.85 -2.88 2.84
C ASP A 106 -17.57 -4.39 2.81
N GLY A 107 -17.00 -4.94 3.90
CA GLY A 107 -16.78 -6.38 4.07
C GLY A 107 -15.45 -6.88 3.51
N VAL A 108 -14.37 -6.11 3.66
CA VAL A 108 -13.00 -6.53 3.31
C VAL A 108 -12.54 -7.71 4.19
N ASP A 109 -11.66 -8.55 3.63
CA ASP A 109 -11.04 -9.67 4.37
C ASP A 109 -9.66 -9.32 4.94
N VAL A 110 -8.94 -8.42 4.26
CA VAL A 110 -7.58 -8.00 4.60
C VAL A 110 -7.48 -6.49 4.39
N ILE A 111 -6.84 -5.81 5.35
CA ILE A 111 -6.42 -4.42 5.25
C ILE A 111 -4.90 -4.39 5.15
N SER A 112 -4.37 -3.81 4.08
CA SER A 112 -2.94 -3.62 3.84
C SER A 112 -2.62 -2.13 3.87
N LEU A 113 -1.77 -1.70 4.80
CA LEU A 113 -1.45 -0.30 5.05
C LEU A 113 0.05 -0.08 4.91
N SER A 114 0.45 0.86 4.06
CA SER A 114 1.85 1.32 3.96
C SER A 114 1.95 2.78 4.36
N ILE A 115 1.25 3.13 5.44
CA ILE A 115 1.26 4.44 6.06
C ILE A 115 1.51 4.24 7.56
N GLY A 116 1.98 5.29 8.22
CA GLY A 116 2.04 5.38 9.67
C GLY A 116 1.62 6.79 10.08
N VAL A 117 1.11 6.92 11.29
CA VAL A 117 0.80 8.22 11.88
C VAL A 117 1.74 8.39 13.06
N ASP A 118 2.48 9.51 13.11
CA ASP A 118 3.35 9.81 14.24
C ASP A 118 2.49 10.19 15.44
N VAL A 119 2.36 9.28 16.40
CA VAL A 119 1.60 9.49 17.62
C VAL A 119 2.35 8.93 18.84
N PRO A 120 2.24 9.57 20.01
CA PRO A 120 3.00 9.17 21.19
C PRO A 120 2.52 7.83 21.80
N SER A 121 1.30 7.40 21.47
CA SER A 121 0.62 6.28 22.12
C SER A 121 -0.25 5.48 21.12
N PRO A 122 -0.26 4.13 21.20
CA PRO A 122 -1.12 3.29 20.36
C PRO A 122 -2.63 3.46 20.64
N TYR A 123 -3.02 4.19 21.69
CA TYR A 123 -4.43 4.50 21.98
C TYR A 123 -4.91 5.80 21.33
N GLU A 124 -3.98 6.66 20.92
CA GLU A 124 -4.25 7.91 20.19
C GLU A 124 -4.01 7.73 18.68
N ASP A 125 -3.57 6.54 18.28
CA ASP A 125 -3.26 6.16 16.91
C ASP A 125 -4.53 5.83 16.11
N ALA A 126 -4.72 6.59 15.03
CA ALA A 126 -5.79 6.42 14.05
C ALA A 126 -5.66 5.13 13.24
N ILE A 127 -4.56 4.39 13.37
CA ILE A 127 -4.36 3.05 12.79
C ILE A 127 -4.61 1.97 13.84
N SER A 128 -3.97 2.06 15.00
CA SER A 128 -4.02 1.03 16.06
C SER A 128 -5.43 0.65 16.51
N MET A 129 -6.23 1.56 17.07
CA MET A 129 -7.55 1.21 17.62
C MET A 129 -8.56 0.72 16.57
N PRO A 130 -8.63 1.32 15.36
CA PRO A 130 -9.43 0.76 14.27
C PRO A 130 -8.94 -0.61 13.81
N SER A 131 -7.64 -0.86 13.85
CA SER A 131 -7.09 -2.19 13.55
C SER A 131 -7.54 -3.24 14.57
N LEU A 132 -7.61 -2.90 15.85
CA LEU A 132 -8.16 -3.79 16.87
C LEU A 132 -9.61 -4.16 16.55
N THR A 133 -10.42 -3.15 16.21
CA THR A 133 -11.82 -3.36 15.83
C THR A 133 -11.96 -4.20 14.56
N ALA A 134 -11.05 -4.02 13.59
CA ALA A 134 -11.02 -4.83 12.37
C ALA A 134 -10.68 -6.31 12.69
N VAL A 135 -9.67 -6.54 13.52
CA VAL A 135 -9.28 -7.89 13.96
C VAL A 135 -10.39 -8.57 14.75
N ASP A 136 -11.10 -7.85 15.62
CA ASP A 136 -12.28 -8.36 16.34
C ASP A 136 -13.42 -8.78 15.40
N ARG A 137 -13.47 -8.20 14.19
CA ARG A 137 -14.41 -8.59 13.12
C ARG A 137 -13.85 -9.67 12.18
N GLY A 138 -12.69 -10.24 12.48
CA GLY A 138 -12.05 -11.27 11.68
C GLY A 138 -11.31 -10.75 10.44
N ILE A 139 -10.98 -9.45 10.39
CA ILE A 139 -10.26 -8.82 9.29
C ILE A 139 -8.77 -8.77 9.64
N PHE A 140 -7.92 -9.33 8.78
CA PHE A 140 -6.47 -9.30 8.99
C PHE A 140 -5.89 -7.93 8.65
N VAL A 141 -5.01 -7.39 9.51
CA VAL A 141 -4.37 -6.08 9.28
C VAL A 141 -2.85 -6.26 9.19
N ALA A 142 -2.28 -5.84 8.06
CA ALA A 142 -0.84 -5.75 7.85
C ALA A 142 -0.42 -4.28 7.65
N ALA A 143 0.64 -3.86 8.35
CA ALA A 143 1.15 -2.50 8.26
C ALA A 143 2.68 -2.44 8.18
N ALA A 144 3.23 -1.46 7.47
CA ALA A 144 4.69 -1.26 7.38
C ALA A 144 5.29 -0.78 8.71
N ALA A 145 6.53 -1.21 9.01
CA ALA A 145 7.27 -0.84 10.21
C ALA A 145 7.89 0.58 10.19
N ALA A 146 7.65 1.36 9.13
CA ALA A 146 8.35 2.59 8.75
C ALA A 146 9.77 2.39 8.19
N ASN A 147 10.36 3.49 7.71
CA ASN A 147 11.65 3.52 7.01
C ASN A 147 12.78 4.15 7.85
N ASN A 148 12.53 4.45 9.12
CA ASN A 148 13.53 5.08 9.99
C ASN A 148 14.45 4.00 10.61
N PRO A 149 15.76 4.01 10.33
CA PRO A 149 16.69 3.00 10.85
C PRO A 149 17.08 3.21 12.32
N ALA A 150 16.65 4.30 12.95
CA ALA A 150 16.97 4.57 14.34
C ALA A 150 16.35 3.54 15.29
N ARG A 151 17.03 3.31 16.43
CA ARG A 151 16.46 2.48 17.51
C ARG A 151 15.16 3.13 17.99
N TRP A 152 14.15 2.29 18.26
CA TRP A 152 12.83 2.72 18.74
C TRP A 152 12.02 3.59 17.76
N ALA A 153 12.32 3.52 16.46
CA ALA A 153 11.59 4.25 15.43
C ALA A 153 10.52 3.41 14.71
N LEU A 154 10.13 2.27 15.29
CA LEU A 154 9.06 1.40 14.79
C LEU A 154 7.73 2.15 14.82
N GLN A 155 7.01 2.15 13.69
CA GLN A 155 5.58 2.52 13.65
C GLN A 155 4.70 1.28 13.57
N ASN A 156 3.40 1.44 13.84
CA ASN A 156 2.39 0.38 13.75
C ASN A 156 2.67 -0.85 14.64
N GLY A 157 3.32 -0.67 15.78
CA GLY A 157 3.76 -1.73 16.68
C GLY A 157 2.69 -2.30 17.63
N ALA A 158 1.40 -2.07 17.35
CA ALA A 158 0.32 -2.58 18.18
C ALA A 158 0.24 -4.12 18.07
N PRO A 159 0.00 -4.88 19.16
CA PRO A 159 0.07 -6.35 19.14
C PRO A 159 -0.90 -7.06 18.19
N TRP A 160 -2.00 -6.40 17.82
CA TRP A 160 -3.00 -6.92 16.89
C TRP A 160 -2.70 -6.58 15.42
N ILE A 161 -1.66 -5.79 15.15
CA ILE A 161 -1.21 -5.46 13.80
C ILE A 161 -0.06 -6.39 13.42
N SER A 162 -0.12 -6.98 12.23
CA SER A 162 1.04 -7.66 11.64
C SER A 162 2.00 -6.60 11.08
N THR A 163 2.93 -6.13 11.91
CA THR A 163 3.94 -5.12 11.52
C THR A 163 5.05 -5.74 10.66
N VAL A 164 5.29 -5.19 9.47
CA VAL A 164 6.18 -5.76 8.45
C VAL A 164 7.42 -4.90 8.25
N GLY A 165 8.59 -5.50 8.52
CA GLY A 165 9.89 -4.91 8.16
C GLY A 165 10.29 -5.19 6.71
N ALA A 166 11.18 -4.36 6.17
CA ALA A 166 11.72 -4.52 4.81
C ALA A 166 13.05 -5.30 4.84
N GLY A 167 13.24 -6.19 3.87
CA GLY A 167 14.46 -6.97 3.66
C GLY A 167 14.85 -7.02 2.20
N THR A 168 16.06 -7.51 1.91
CA THR A 168 16.57 -7.66 0.55
C THR A 168 16.16 -9.01 -0.05
N VAL A 169 16.20 -9.09 -1.38
CA VAL A 169 16.05 -10.34 -2.15
C VAL A 169 17.38 -10.71 -2.81
N ASP A 170 17.45 -11.89 -3.39
CA ASP A 170 18.63 -12.40 -4.11
C ASP A 170 18.94 -11.66 -5.42
N ARG A 171 17.99 -10.86 -5.93
CA ARG A 171 18.14 -10.07 -7.14
C ARG A 171 18.86 -8.76 -6.88
N SER A 172 19.92 -8.51 -7.65
CA SER A 172 20.63 -7.23 -7.72
C SER A 172 20.53 -6.61 -9.11
N PHE A 173 20.56 -5.29 -9.18
CA PHE A 173 20.75 -4.55 -10.43
C PHE A 173 22.17 -4.00 -10.44
N THR A 174 22.95 -4.31 -11.47
CA THR A 174 24.35 -3.90 -11.56
C THR A 174 24.55 -2.90 -12.70
N ALA A 175 25.49 -1.97 -12.48
CA ALA A 175 25.94 -1.00 -13.48
C ALA A 175 27.46 -1.11 -13.61
N GLN A 176 27.93 -1.32 -14.84
CA GLN A 176 29.37 -1.39 -15.12
C GLN A 176 29.88 -0.03 -15.54
N ILE A 177 30.94 0.43 -14.87
CA ILE A 177 31.65 1.66 -15.19
C ILE A 177 33.00 1.27 -15.77
N VAL A 178 33.22 1.65 -17.03
CA VAL A 178 34.51 1.46 -17.71
C VAL A 178 35.28 2.78 -17.65
N LEU A 179 36.42 2.78 -16.94
CA LEU A 179 37.29 3.94 -16.82
C LEU A 179 38.13 4.13 -18.10
N SER A 180 38.66 5.34 -18.29
CA SER A 180 39.49 5.69 -19.46
C SER A 180 40.79 4.88 -19.56
N ASN A 181 41.26 4.32 -18.45
CA ASN A 181 42.41 3.41 -18.40
C ASN A 181 42.04 1.94 -18.67
N GLY A 182 40.78 1.65 -19.02
CA GLY A 182 40.26 0.31 -19.28
C GLY A 182 39.88 -0.50 -18.04
N ALA A 183 40.06 0.04 -16.82
CA ALA A 183 39.60 -0.61 -15.61
C ALA A 183 38.06 -0.65 -15.57
N MET A 184 37.51 -1.81 -15.24
CA MET A 184 36.06 -1.98 -15.04
C MET A 184 35.73 -2.03 -13.56
N ILE A 185 34.74 -1.25 -13.15
CA ILE A 185 34.17 -1.24 -11.80
C ILE A 185 32.72 -1.67 -11.91
N GLU A 186 32.34 -2.71 -11.19
CA GLU A 186 30.94 -3.12 -11.05
C GLU A 186 30.33 -2.39 -9.84
N GLY A 187 29.34 -1.55 -10.12
CA GLY A 187 28.47 -0.93 -9.12
C GLY A 187 27.09 -1.58 -9.11
N TYR A 188 26.28 -1.16 -8.15
CA TYR A 188 24.87 -1.52 -8.07
C TYR A 188 24.01 -0.30 -8.39
N LEU A 189 22.89 -0.52 -9.07
CA LEU A 189 21.85 0.48 -9.31
C LEU A 189 20.94 0.61 -8.08
#